data_AF-A0A538G0F6-F1
#
_entry.id   AF-A0A538G0F6-F1
#
_cell.length_a   1.000
_cell.length_b   1.000
_cell.length_c   1.000
_cell.angle_alpha   90.00
_cell.angle_beta   90.00
_cell.angle_gamma   90.00
#
_symmetry.space_group_name_H-M   'P 1'
#
loop_
_entity.id
_entity.type
_entity.pdbx_description
1 polymer ?
#
loop_
_entity_poly.entity_id
_entity_poly.type
_entity_poly.pdbx_seq_one_letter_code
_entity_poly.pdbx_strand_id
1 'polypeptide(L)'
;MAEEQPPEPSESEQELVEQLQAELSRLKVSDLLLQTVYTISSLGYHRLSGENKDLEQARLAIEALKALLPVLEGAVPAEAVRDFNQVLANMQLAYASAAAEEPEGTD
;
A
#
# COMPACT_ATOMS: atom_id res chain seq x y z
N MET A 1 30.69 0.07 38.48
CA MET A 1 30.24 -0.64 37.27
C MET A 1 30.76 0.20 36.12
N ALA A 2 31.71 -0.30 35.34
CA ALA A 2 32.14 0.40 34.13
C ALA A 2 31.07 0.12 33.07
N GLU A 3 30.40 1.17 32.59
CA GLU A 3 29.57 1.07 31.40
C GLU A 3 30.50 0.73 30.23
N GLU A 4 30.42 -0.50 29.73
CA GLU A 4 31.04 -0.87 28.46
C GLU A 4 30.36 -0.05 27.37
N GLN A 5 31.08 0.95 26.84
CA GLN A 5 30.68 1.67 25.65
C GLN A 5 30.55 0.68 24.49
N PRO A 6 29.48 0.75 23.68
CA PRO A 6 29.38 -0.10 22.49
C PRO A 6 30.63 0.08 21.62
N PRO A 7 31.12 -0.99 20.98
CA PRO A 7 32.23 -0.86 20.04
C PRO A 7 31.86 0.11 18.92
N GLU A 8 32.78 1.02 18.59
CA GLU A 8 32.64 1.92 17.44
C GLU A 8 32.47 1.08 16.15
N PRO A 9 31.56 1.48 15.24
CA PRO A 9 31.35 0.75 13.99
C PRO A 9 32.63 0.72 13.15
N SER A 10 32.91 -0.43 12.56
CA SER A 10 34.05 -0.63 11.65
C SER A 10 33.94 0.27 10.41
N GLU A 11 35.07 0.56 9.76
CA GLU A 11 35.11 1.35 8.51
C GLU A 11 34.17 0.75 7.43
N SER A 12 34.11 -0.58 7.32
CA SER A 12 33.21 -1.27 6.39
C SER A 12 31.73 -1.09 6.73
N GLU A 13 31.38 -1.02 8.01
CA GLU A 13 29.99 -0.75 8.44
C GLU A 13 29.62 0.71 8.16
N GLN A 14 30.55 1.64 8.35
CA GLN A 14 30.36 3.05 8.01
C GLN A 14 30.13 3.24 6.50
N GLU A 15 30.97 2.61 5.65
CA GLU A 15 30.78 2.64 4.19
C GLU A 15 29.43 2.05 3.76
N LEU A 16 29.00 0.95 4.38
CA LEU A 16 27.70 0.34 4.10
C LEU A 16 26.54 1.28 4.49
N VAL A 17 26.64 1.95 5.64
CA VAL A 17 25.66 2.93 6.10
C VAL A 17 25.59 4.12 5.15
N GLU A 18 26.72 4.65 4.71
CA GLU A 18 26.78 5.76 3.76
C GLU A 18 26.14 5.39 2.41
N GLN A 19 26.42 4.19 1.89
CA GLN A 19 25.80 3.67 0.67
C GLN A 19 24.28 3.55 0.83
N LEU A 20 23.82 2.98 1.95
CA LEU A 20 22.39 2.85 2.22
C LEU A 20 21.69 4.21 2.32
N GLN A 21 22.31 5.18 3.01
CA GLN A 21 21.78 6.54 3.10
C GLN A 21 21.70 7.21 1.73
N ALA A 22 22.72 7.02 0.88
CA ALA A 22 22.72 7.52 -0.48
C ALA A 22 21.57 6.91 -1.30
N GLU A 23 21.32 5.60 -1.21
CA GLU A 23 20.18 4.96 -1.87
C GLU A 23 18.84 5.50 -1.36
N LEU A 24 18.65 5.58 -0.04
CA LEU A 24 17.42 6.09 0.57
C LEU A 24 17.14 7.54 0.16
N SER A 25 18.19 8.36 0.01
CA SER A 25 18.05 9.76 -0.44
C SER A 25 17.52 9.90 -1.86
N ARG A 26 17.66 8.86 -2.69
CA ARG A 26 17.16 8.83 -4.08
C ARG A 26 15.71 8.40 -4.18
N LEU A 27 15.16 7.75 -3.16
CA LEU A 27 13.79 7.27 -3.18
C LEU A 27 12.81 8.43 -3.04
N LYS A 28 11.82 8.49 -3.92
CA LYS A 28 10.72 9.45 -3.81
C LYS A 28 9.57 8.83 -3.04
N VAL A 29 9.01 9.60 -2.13
CA VAL A 29 7.78 9.22 -1.40
C VAL A 29 6.64 8.94 -2.39
N SER A 30 6.55 9.71 -3.48
CA SER A 30 5.55 9.51 -4.54
C SER A 30 5.62 8.11 -5.15
N ASP A 31 6.84 7.61 -5.40
CA ASP A 31 7.05 6.32 -6.06
C ASP A 31 6.69 5.17 -5.11
N LEU A 32 7.03 5.32 -3.82
CA LEU A 32 6.62 4.37 -2.78
C LEU A 32 5.11 4.34 -2.59
N LEU A 33 4.45 5.51 -2.57
CA LEU A 33 3.00 5.60 -2.45
C LEU A 33 2.30 4.98 -3.68
N LEU A 34 2.83 5.18 -4.88
CA LEU A 34 2.31 4.55 -6.10
C LEU A 34 2.39 3.02 -6.03
N GLN A 35 3.55 2.49 -5.61
CA GLN A 35 3.72 1.05 -5.37
C GLN A 35 2.77 0.54 -4.28
N THR A 36 2.55 1.34 -3.23
CA THR A 36 1.63 0.98 -2.13
C THR A 36 0.19 0.88 -2.63
N VAL A 37 -0.27 1.87 -3.40
CA VAL A 37 -1.60 1.88 -4.03
C VAL A 37 -1.78 0.67 -4.95
N TYR A 38 -0.77 0.31 -5.74
CA TYR A 38 -0.79 -0.90 -6.55
C TYR A 38 -0.97 -2.17 -5.70
N THR A 39 -0.15 -2.33 -4.66
CA THR A 39 -0.21 -3.49 -3.76
C THR A 39 -1.57 -3.58 -3.07
N ILE A 40 -2.09 -2.48 -2.50
CA ILE A 40 -3.42 -2.44 -1.88
C ILE A 40 -4.50 -2.82 -2.89
N SER A 41 -4.41 -2.34 -4.13
CA SER A 41 -5.37 -2.67 -5.18
C SER A 41 -5.39 -4.18 -5.46
N SER A 42 -4.23 -4.80 -5.61
CA SER A 42 -4.11 -6.24 -5.85
C SER A 42 -4.67 -7.05 -4.69
N LEU A 43 -4.32 -6.70 -3.44
CA LEU A 43 -4.83 -7.40 -2.26
C LEU A 43 -6.35 -7.22 -2.15
N GLY A 44 -6.87 -6.01 -2.37
CA GLY A 44 -8.30 -5.71 -2.32
C GLY A 44 -9.11 -6.62 -3.24
N TYR A 45 -8.67 -6.83 -4.49
CA TYR A 45 -9.34 -7.75 -5.40
C TYR A 45 -9.35 -9.20 -4.92
N HIS A 46 -8.23 -9.69 -4.36
CA HIS A 46 -8.16 -11.04 -3.81
C HIS A 46 -9.09 -11.25 -2.61
N ARG A 47 -9.50 -10.18 -1.92
CA ARG A 47 -10.45 -10.24 -0.79
C ARG A 47 -11.92 -10.19 -1.20
N LEU A 48 -12.23 -9.91 -2.46
CA LEU A 48 -13.62 -9.78 -2.93
C LEU A 48 -14.32 -11.12 -3.20
N SER A 49 -13.58 -12.21 -3.42
CA SER A 49 -14.16 -13.49 -3.86
C SER A 49 -13.25 -14.69 -3.58
N GLY A 50 -13.79 -15.90 -3.78
CA GLY A 50 -13.06 -17.16 -3.64
C GLY A 50 -12.73 -17.52 -2.18
N GLU A 51 -11.77 -18.41 -1.99
CA GLU A 51 -11.39 -18.94 -0.65
C GLU A 51 -10.80 -17.87 0.28
N ASN A 52 -10.31 -16.75 -0.27
CA ASN A 52 -9.72 -15.65 0.48
C ASN A 52 -10.69 -14.48 0.70
N LYS A 53 -11.99 -14.68 0.43
CA LYS A 53 -13.02 -13.65 0.58
C LYS A 53 -13.03 -13.11 2.01
N ASP A 54 -12.89 -11.80 2.13
CA ASP A 54 -12.92 -11.05 3.39
C ASP A 54 -13.38 -9.62 3.07
N LEU A 55 -14.67 -9.36 3.25
CA LEU A 55 -15.26 -8.07 2.90
C LEU A 55 -14.79 -6.94 3.83
N GLU A 56 -14.37 -7.22 5.06
CA GLU A 56 -13.81 -6.19 5.94
C GLU A 56 -12.46 -5.71 5.41
N GLN A 57 -11.59 -6.64 4.98
CA GLN A 57 -10.31 -6.31 4.36
C GLN A 57 -10.48 -5.64 3.00
N ALA A 58 -11.44 -6.06 2.19
CA ALA A 58 -11.76 -5.39 0.92
C ALA A 58 -12.23 -3.94 1.15
N ARG A 59 -13.08 -3.71 2.16
CA ARG A 59 -13.52 -2.36 2.56
C ARG A 59 -12.34 -1.51 3.02
N LEU A 60 -11.43 -2.07 3.82
CA LEU A 60 -10.22 -1.37 4.26
C LEU A 60 -9.35 -0.95 3.07
N ALA A 61 -9.16 -1.83 2.09
CA ALA A 61 -8.43 -1.49 0.86
C ALA A 61 -9.10 -0.33 0.10
N ILE A 62 -10.42 -0.36 -0.07
CA ILE A 62 -11.18 0.72 -0.72
C ILE A 62 -10.99 2.05 -0.01
N GLU A 63 -11.13 2.09 1.32
CA GLU A 63 -10.96 3.34 2.08
C GLU A 63 -9.52 3.85 2.05
N ALA A 64 -8.53 2.95 2.07
CA ALA A 64 -7.13 3.33 1.92
C ALA A 64 -6.86 3.96 0.54
N LEU A 65 -7.37 3.36 -0.54
CA LEU A 65 -7.23 3.89 -1.89
C LEU A 65 -7.93 5.26 -2.03
N LYS A 66 -9.14 5.42 -1.49
CA LYS A 66 -9.86 6.71 -1.46
C LYS A 66 -9.06 7.81 -0.77
N ALA A 67 -8.34 7.48 0.30
CA ALA A 67 -7.53 8.44 1.05
C ALA A 67 -6.20 8.77 0.35
N LEU A 68 -5.56 7.78 -0.27
CA LEU A 68 -4.22 7.93 -0.86
C LEU A 68 -4.23 8.56 -2.25
N LEU A 69 -5.26 8.30 -3.08
CA LEU A 69 -5.29 8.80 -4.45
C LEU A 69 -5.29 10.34 -4.55
N PRO A 70 -6.05 11.09 -3.74
CA PRO A 70 -5.98 12.55 -3.73
C PRO A 70 -4.60 13.08 -3.31
N VAL A 71 -3.88 12.35 -2.44
CA VAL A 71 -2.52 12.73 -1.99
C VAL A 71 -1.50 12.61 -3.13
N LEU A 72 -1.75 11.73 -4.10
CA LEU A 72 -0.89 11.54 -5.27
C LEU A 72 -1.11 12.59 -6.37
N GLU A 73 -2.19 13.37 -6.31
CA GLU A 73 -2.47 14.42 -7.30
C GLU A 73 -1.35 15.45 -7.35
N GLY A 74 -0.79 15.68 -8.54
CA GLY A 74 0.33 16.60 -8.75
C GLY A 74 1.70 16.07 -8.33
N ALA A 75 1.78 14.94 -7.61
CA ALA A 75 3.03 14.29 -7.21
C ALA A 75 3.48 13.19 -8.20
N VAL A 76 2.55 12.63 -8.98
CA VAL A 76 2.81 11.60 -10.02
C VAL A 76 2.13 12.00 -11.35
N PRO A 77 2.43 11.33 -12.48
CA PRO A 77 1.74 11.58 -13.74
C PRO A 77 0.21 11.47 -13.60
N ALA A 78 -0.52 12.42 -14.19
CA ALA A 78 -1.98 12.48 -14.06
C ALA A 78 -2.69 11.22 -14.59
N GLU A 79 -2.11 10.54 -15.60
CA GLU A 79 -2.65 9.27 -16.11
C GLU A 79 -2.68 8.19 -15.02
N ALA A 80 -1.66 8.12 -14.16
CA ALA A 80 -1.55 7.10 -13.14
C ALA A 80 -2.65 7.26 -12.09
N VAL A 81 -2.89 8.51 -11.65
CA VAL A 81 -4.00 8.82 -10.72
C VAL A 81 -5.34 8.50 -11.36
N ARG A 82 -5.55 8.85 -12.63
CA ARG A 82 -6.78 8.54 -13.36
C ARG A 82 -7.03 7.03 -13.45
N ASP A 83 -6.00 6.27 -13.80
CA ASP A 83 -6.12 4.82 -13.99
C ASP A 83 -6.41 4.12 -12.65
N PHE A 84 -5.79 4.55 -11.54
CA PHE A 84 -6.12 4.02 -10.22
C PHE A 84 -7.50 4.46 -9.70
N ASN A 85 -7.99 5.65 -10.07
CA ASN A 85 -9.38 6.02 -9.79
C ASN A 85 -10.36 5.08 -10.49
N GLN A 86 -10.07 4.64 -11.73
CA GLN A 86 -10.87 3.63 -12.40
C GLN A 86 -10.81 2.28 -11.69
N VAL A 87 -9.62 1.87 -11.23
CA VAL A 87 -9.44 0.65 -10.42
C VAL A 87 -10.27 0.70 -9.14
N LEU A 88 -10.26 1.83 -8.43
CA LEU A 88 -11.03 2.05 -7.23
C LEU A 88 -12.55 1.96 -7.49
N ALA A 89 -13.04 2.62 -8.56
CA ALA A 89 -14.44 2.56 -8.93
C ALA A 89 -14.90 1.13 -9.24
N ASN A 90 -14.09 0.38 -10.00
CA ASN A 90 -14.37 -1.03 -10.31
C ASN A 90 -14.38 -1.91 -9.06
N MET A 91 -13.44 -1.68 -8.14
CA MET A 91 -13.37 -2.41 -6.87
C MET A 91 -14.60 -2.13 -5.99
N GLN A 92 -15.07 -0.89 -5.93
CA GLN A 92 -16.28 -0.51 -5.18
C GLN A 92 -17.53 -1.19 -5.75
N LEU A 93 -17.65 -1.26 -7.07
CA LEU A 93 -18.77 -1.97 -7.73
C LEU A 93 -18.72 -3.47 -7.40
N ALA A 94 -17.56 -4.10 -7.55
CA ALA A 94 -17.39 -5.51 -7.24
C ALA A 94 -17.64 -5.82 -5.75
N TYR A 95 -17.23 -4.92 -4.86
CA TYR A 95 -17.54 -4.99 -3.43
C TYR A 95 -19.05 -4.94 -3.16
N ALA A 96 -19.76 -4.00 -3.77
CA ALA A 96 -21.20 -3.88 -3.61
C ALA A 96 -21.93 -5.15 -4.08
N SER A 97 -21.50 -5.73 -5.19
CA SER A 97 -22.02 -7.03 -5.67
C SER A 97 -21.74 -8.15 -4.66
N ALA A 98 -20.48 -8.30 -4.21
CA ALA A 98 -20.09 -9.37 -3.29
C ALA A 98 -20.73 -9.26 -1.90
N ALA A 99 -21.05 -8.04 -1.46
CA ALA A 99 -21.78 -7.77 -0.22
C ALA A 99 -23.29 -8.03 -0.36
N ALA A 100 -23.85 -7.82 -1.55
CA ALA A 100 -25.25 -8.13 -1.86
C ALA A 100 -25.53 -9.63 -2.07
N GLU A 101 -24.49 -10.44 -2.25
CA GLU A 101 -24.57 -11.91 -2.29
C GLU A 101 -24.55 -12.56 -0.90
N GLU A 102 -24.21 -11.82 0.16
CA GLU A 102 -24.20 -12.32 1.55
C GLU A 102 -25.55 -12.36 2.33
N PRO A 103 -26.71 -11.85 1.86
CA PRO A 103 -27.94 -11.91 2.64
C PRO A 103 -28.74 -13.16 2.29
N GLU A 104 -28.31 -14.34 2.75
CA GLU A 104 -29.15 -15.55 2.93
C GLU A 104 -28.37 -16.58 3.78
N GLY A 105 -28.17 -16.28 5.07
CA GLY A 105 -27.35 -17.15 5.92
C GLY A 105 -27.35 -16.79 7.41
N THR A 106 -28.49 -16.40 7.95
CA THR A 106 -28.71 -16.40 9.42
C THR A 106 -30.09 -16.99 9.68
N ASP A 107 -30.10 -18.29 9.95
CA ASP A 107 -31.13 -19.00 10.71
C ASP A 107 -30.50 -19.36 12.07
#